data_AF-A0A7W8GEH0-F1
#
_entry.id   AF-A0A7W8GEH0-F1
#
_cell.length_a   1.000
_cell.length_b   1.000
_cell.length_c   1.000
_cell.angle_alpha   90.00
_cell.angle_beta   90.00
_cell.angle_gamma   90.00
#
_symmetry.space_group_name_H-M   'P 1'
#
loop_
_entity.id
_entity.type
_entity.pdbx_description
1 polymer ?
#
loop_
_entity_poly.entity_id
_entity_poly.type
_entity_poly.pdbx_seq_one_letter_code
_entity_poly.pdbx_strand_id
1 'polypeptide(L)'
;MSDSPNTLDKDRRHALIHQVVHAETTDDLRALLTTSAPRVLADAFRSYFDAGSKKLPHLRRDALVITGKAFAKVTNQDVVNAADRLRTKHPGFLEWMVGWWLDRHAPLLLSLLNGEALRSGVDSAVFTVALRLLGDDARPADCLLATATQADERAKAAQEQQDAATSELEAELARAEAERQQAKRDAAGALLTFQREFAAVNAGAEQTLKAARMEAEQALSAVKNDANQRMAAAQDEIRTLQDQLGAAHGQLVEQREAANTALQAALAQATETHQRTVAELQQRIARVRHESEGTRQRQAAELEQLRHTLAAQRRAAPPARPPDLDAQFTGALVINYAALGNDPAERLADLFSMYRAYARGNLDDPRLARATNLARLTGARRGVLLVGAERLLEDGANTAADRYLRLRSQQQETQLRQLVARVHSQLLGGNA
;
A
#
# COMPACT_ATOMS: atom_id res chain seq x y z
N MET A 1 -87.44 4.32 52.08
CA MET A 1 -87.98 5.00 50.88
C MET A 1 -87.22 4.54 49.64
N SER A 2 -87.66 3.37 49.16
CA SER A 2 -87.50 2.71 47.86
C SER A 2 -87.52 1.21 48.20
N ASP A 3 -88.70 0.73 48.62
CA ASP A 3 -88.88 -0.62 49.18
C ASP A 3 -88.97 -1.65 48.06
N SER A 4 -88.10 -2.66 48.14
CA SER A 4 -88.00 -3.77 47.19
C SER A 4 -89.04 -4.85 47.56
N PRO A 5 -90.03 -5.19 46.72
CA PRO A 5 -91.13 -6.06 47.10
C PRO A 5 -90.85 -7.50 46.63
N ASN A 6 -90.09 -8.31 47.37
CA ASN A 6 -89.91 -9.71 46.94
C ASN A 6 -89.52 -10.75 48.00
N THR A 7 -90.15 -10.73 49.17
CA THR A 7 -90.05 -11.84 50.14
C THR A 7 -91.42 -12.29 50.60
N LEU A 8 -92.11 -13.06 49.75
CA LEU A 8 -93.21 -13.90 50.19
C LEU A 8 -92.67 -15.16 50.84
N ASP A 9 -93.16 -15.44 52.04
CA ASP A 9 -92.80 -16.56 52.88
C ASP A 9 -92.89 -17.91 52.15
N LYS A 10 -91.91 -18.79 52.40
CA LYS A 10 -91.66 -20.04 51.67
C LYS A 10 -92.85 -21.00 51.78
N ASP A 11 -93.51 -20.99 52.92
CA ASP A 11 -94.63 -21.90 53.24
C ASP A 11 -95.93 -21.44 52.58
N ARG A 12 -96.12 -20.12 52.43
CA ARG A 12 -97.25 -19.56 51.67
C ARG A 12 -97.19 -19.91 50.18
N ARG A 13 -95.99 -19.97 49.58
CA ARG A 13 -95.82 -20.38 48.18
C ARG A 13 -96.15 -21.86 47.97
N HIS A 14 -95.74 -22.73 48.90
CA HIS A 14 -96.05 -24.16 48.84
C HIS A 14 -97.56 -24.41 48.99
N ALA A 15 -98.22 -23.73 49.92
CA ALA A 15 -99.66 -23.82 50.11
C ALA A 15 -100.44 -23.38 48.85
N LEU A 16 -99.98 -22.32 48.18
CA LEU A 16 -100.63 -21.83 46.95
C LEU A 16 -100.51 -22.81 45.78
N ILE A 17 -99.36 -23.47 45.62
CA ILE A 17 -99.17 -24.53 44.60
C ILE A 17 -100.09 -25.72 44.91
N HIS A 18 -100.17 -26.12 46.17
CA HIS A 18 -101.04 -27.22 46.59
C HIS A 18 -102.52 -26.91 46.36
N GLN A 19 -102.94 -25.64 46.57
CA GLN A 19 -104.30 -25.17 46.29
C GLN A 19 -104.61 -25.09 44.79
N VAL A 20 -103.67 -24.62 43.97
CA VAL A 20 -103.81 -24.58 42.50
C VAL A 20 -103.95 -25.99 41.92
N VAL A 21 -103.21 -26.97 42.45
CA VAL A 21 -103.33 -28.37 42.03
C VAL A 21 -104.65 -29.02 42.49
N HIS A 22 -105.37 -28.43 43.45
CA HIS A 22 -106.61 -28.99 44.02
C HIS A 22 -107.86 -28.17 43.72
N ALA A 23 -107.75 -27.07 42.96
CA ALA A 23 -108.91 -26.30 42.52
C ALA A 23 -109.77 -27.13 41.56
N GLU A 24 -111.07 -27.21 41.84
CA GLU A 24 -111.96 -28.15 41.16
C GLU A 24 -112.61 -27.56 39.90
N THR A 25 -112.70 -26.23 39.79
CA THR A 25 -113.23 -25.53 38.63
C THR A 25 -112.30 -24.41 38.13
N THR A 26 -112.45 -24.02 36.86
CA THR A 26 -111.72 -22.88 36.27
C THR A 26 -112.00 -21.56 36.99
N ASP A 27 -113.18 -21.40 37.57
CA ASP A 27 -113.56 -20.21 38.31
C ASP A 27 -112.91 -20.19 39.71
N ASP A 28 -112.69 -21.35 40.34
CA ASP A 28 -111.93 -21.45 41.60
C ASP A 28 -110.46 -21.09 41.42
N LEU A 29 -109.83 -21.55 40.33
CA LEU A 29 -108.46 -21.15 39.96
C LEU A 29 -108.37 -19.64 39.74
N ARG A 30 -109.34 -19.08 39.01
CA ARG A 30 -109.40 -17.64 38.72
C ARG A 30 -109.60 -16.82 40.00
N ALA A 31 -110.46 -17.28 40.92
CA ALA A 31 -110.75 -16.63 42.20
C ALA A 31 -109.54 -16.65 43.17
N LEU A 32 -108.85 -17.79 43.28
CA LEU A 32 -107.63 -17.95 44.09
C LEU A 32 -106.50 -17.03 43.60
N LEU A 33 -106.37 -16.87 42.28
CA LEU A 33 -105.35 -16.02 41.66
C LEU A 33 -105.66 -14.52 41.77
N THR A 34 -106.94 -14.13 41.84
CA THR A 34 -107.31 -12.71 42.01
C THR A 34 -107.24 -12.19 43.44
N THR A 35 -107.32 -13.08 44.45
CA THR A 35 -107.46 -12.67 45.86
C THR A 35 -106.19 -12.86 46.69
N SER A 36 -105.30 -13.78 46.31
CA SER A 36 -104.29 -14.32 47.23
C SER A 36 -102.85 -14.32 46.69
N ALA A 37 -102.63 -13.99 45.41
CA ALA A 37 -101.31 -13.99 44.79
C ALA A 37 -100.71 -12.58 44.73
N PRO A 38 -99.37 -12.41 44.86
CA PRO A 38 -98.72 -11.14 44.57
C PRO A 38 -99.00 -10.75 43.11
N ARG A 39 -99.26 -9.45 42.85
CA ARG A 39 -99.69 -8.93 41.52
C ARG A 39 -98.92 -9.52 40.34
N VAL A 40 -97.62 -9.77 40.49
CA VAL A 40 -96.76 -10.36 39.44
C VAL A 40 -97.14 -11.80 39.04
N LEU A 41 -97.54 -12.65 39.99
CA LEU A 41 -98.01 -14.02 39.69
C LEU A 41 -99.45 -14.02 39.16
N ALA A 42 -100.29 -13.13 39.69
CA ALA A 42 -101.63 -12.93 39.17
C ALA A 42 -101.59 -12.47 37.71
N ASP A 43 -100.73 -11.50 37.37
CA ASP A 43 -100.58 -10.96 36.02
C ASP A 43 -99.95 -11.98 35.04
N ALA A 44 -99.00 -12.82 35.49
CA ALA A 44 -98.43 -13.88 34.66
C ALA A 44 -99.43 -15.00 34.33
N PHE A 45 -100.25 -15.43 35.29
CA PHE A 45 -101.31 -16.42 35.07
C PHE A 45 -102.52 -15.83 34.32
N ARG A 46 -102.86 -14.56 34.54
CA ARG A 46 -103.87 -13.83 33.74
C ARG A 46 -103.42 -13.76 32.28
N SER A 47 -102.16 -13.41 32.05
CA SER A 47 -101.56 -13.38 30.72
C SER A 47 -101.52 -14.77 30.07
N TYR A 48 -101.33 -15.86 30.82
CA TYR A 48 -101.44 -17.23 30.29
C TYR A 48 -102.88 -17.60 29.87
N PHE A 49 -103.88 -17.28 30.70
CA PHE A 49 -105.29 -17.53 30.35
C PHE A 49 -105.79 -16.61 29.23
N ASP A 50 -105.37 -15.35 29.20
CA ASP A 50 -105.70 -14.39 28.15
C ASP A 50 -104.99 -14.74 26.83
N ALA A 51 -103.72 -15.19 26.88
CA ALA A 51 -102.97 -15.68 25.72
C ALA A 51 -103.47 -17.05 25.22
N GLY A 52 -104.13 -17.85 26.06
CA GLY A 52 -104.91 -19.00 25.64
C GLY A 52 -106.07 -18.64 24.69
N SER A 53 -106.46 -17.37 24.61
CA SER A 53 -107.55 -16.90 23.75
C SER A 53 -107.14 -16.16 22.48
N LYS A 54 -105.86 -15.77 22.27
CA LYS A 54 -105.31 -15.27 20.98
C LYS A 54 -103.77 -15.15 20.95
N LYS A 55 -103.19 -15.46 19.78
CA LYS A 55 -101.78 -15.63 19.39
C LYS A 55 -100.80 -14.51 19.82
N LEU A 56 -99.97 -14.72 20.86
CA LEU A 56 -98.74 -13.94 21.11
C LEU A 56 -97.60 -14.83 21.69
N PRO A 57 -96.55 -15.19 20.92
CA PRO A 57 -95.48 -16.11 21.36
C PRO A 57 -94.48 -15.56 22.41
N HIS A 58 -94.33 -14.24 22.51
CA HIS A 58 -93.33 -13.62 23.39
C HIS A 58 -93.72 -13.66 24.87
N LEU A 59 -95.03 -13.61 25.18
CA LEU A 59 -95.53 -13.73 26.55
C LEU A 59 -95.32 -15.15 27.14
N ARG A 60 -95.24 -16.20 26.30
CA ARG A 60 -94.88 -17.56 26.75
C ARG A 60 -93.46 -17.65 27.30
N ARG A 61 -92.52 -16.88 26.75
CA ARG A 61 -91.09 -16.95 27.14
C ARG A 61 -90.86 -16.30 28.51
N ASP A 62 -91.51 -15.17 28.78
CA ASP A 62 -91.41 -14.48 30.07
C ASP A 62 -92.18 -15.22 31.18
N ALA A 63 -93.31 -15.85 30.85
CA ALA A 63 -94.00 -16.78 31.75
C ALA A 63 -93.12 -18.00 32.10
N LEU A 64 -92.33 -18.51 31.15
CA LEU A 64 -91.41 -19.65 31.36
C LEU A 64 -90.28 -19.33 32.35
N VAL A 65 -89.73 -18.11 32.29
CA VAL A 65 -88.63 -17.68 33.16
C VAL A 65 -89.11 -17.45 34.60
N ILE A 66 -90.32 -16.92 34.77
CA ILE A 66 -90.91 -16.66 36.10
C ILE A 66 -91.41 -17.96 36.74
N THR A 67 -92.06 -18.85 35.98
CA THR A 67 -92.53 -20.15 36.48
C THR A 67 -91.38 -21.15 36.68
N GLY A 68 -90.35 -21.15 35.82
CA GLY A 68 -89.21 -22.08 35.92
C GLY A 68 -88.47 -22.04 37.26
N LYS A 69 -88.42 -20.89 37.94
CA LYS A 69 -87.85 -20.78 39.30
C LYS A 69 -88.74 -21.39 40.39
N ALA A 70 -90.06 -21.39 40.21
CA ALA A 70 -91.00 -22.04 41.11
C ALA A 70 -91.02 -23.56 40.91
N PHE A 71 -90.89 -24.02 39.66
CA PHE A 71 -90.87 -25.45 39.30
C PHE A 71 -89.51 -26.13 39.48
N ALA A 72 -88.43 -25.40 39.79
CA ALA A 72 -87.09 -25.96 39.99
C ALA A 72 -87.01 -27.04 41.07
N LYS A 73 -87.93 -27.02 42.06
CA LYS A 73 -88.00 -27.96 43.20
C LYS A 73 -89.06 -29.06 43.06
N VAL A 74 -89.74 -29.13 41.92
CA VAL A 74 -90.71 -30.20 41.64
C VAL A 74 -89.95 -31.49 41.36
N THR A 75 -90.27 -32.55 42.10
CA THR A 75 -89.65 -33.86 41.91
C THR A 75 -90.32 -34.61 40.76
N ASN A 76 -89.63 -35.61 40.20
CA ASN A 76 -90.19 -36.45 39.15
C ASN A 76 -91.51 -37.13 39.59
N GLN A 77 -91.63 -37.47 40.88
CA GLN A 77 -92.84 -38.08 41.44
C GLN A 77 -94.04 -37.09 41.49
N ASP A 78 -93.77 -35.81 41.73
CA ASP A 78 -94.81 -34.77 41.75
C ASP A 78 -95.40 -34.56 40.35
N VAL A 79 -94.56 -34.61 39.31
CA VAL A 79 -94.99 -34.51 37.90
C VAL A 79 -95.89 -35.69 37.52
N VAL A 80 -95.53 -36.91 37.93
CA VAL A 80 -96.35 -38.11 37.68
C VAL A 80 -97.69 -38.01 38.40
N ASN A 81 -97.69 -37.66 39.69
CA ASN A 81 -98.93 -37.55 40.48
C ASN A 81 -99.86 -36.45 39.96
N ALA A 82 -99.30 -35.34 39.45
CA ALA A 82 -100.06 -34.26 38.84
C ALA A 82 -100.58 -34.63 37.45
N ALA A 83 -99.83 -35.42 36.67
CA ALA A 83 -100.18 -35.80 35.31
C ALA A 83 -101.52 -36.54 35.24
N ASP A 84 -101.74 -37.52 36.13
CA ASP A 84 -102.99 -38.31 36.15
C ASP A 84 -104.22 -37.44 36.49
N ARG A 85 -104.06 -36.45 37.36
CA ARG A 85 -105.14 -35.52 37.74
C ARG A 85 -105.41 -34.44 36.69
N LEU A 86 -104.36 -33.95 36.03
CA LEU A 86 -104.44 -32.90 35.02
C LEU A 86 -104.91 -33.42 33.66
N ARG A 87 -104.66 -34.70 33.35
CA ARG A 87 -105.07 -35.34 32.08
C ARG A 87 -106.59 -35.28 31.85
N THR A 88 -107.38 -35.37 32.91
CA THR A 88 -108.85 -35.34 32.83
C THR A 88 -109.44 -33.94 32.97
N LYS A 89 -108.81 -33.05 33.75
CA LYS A 89 -109.39 -31.73 34.09
C LYS A 89 -108.84 -30.57 33.25
N HIS A 90 -107.55 -30.57 32.91
CA HIS A 90 -106.86 -29.46 32.24
C HIS A 90 -105.76 -29.93 31.27
N PRO A 91 -106.13 -30.52 30.11
CA PRO A 91 -105.18 -31.16 29.20
C PRO A 91 -104.14 -30.20 28.60
N GLY A 92 -104.52 -28.94 28.32
CA GLY A 92 -103.58 -27.95 27.80
C GLY A 92 -102.49 -27.52 28.79
N PHE A 93 -102.77 -27.60 30.10
CA PHE A 93 -101.76 -27.33 31.13
C PHE A 93 -100.82 -28.52 31.32
N LEU A 94 -101.36 -29.75 31.19
CA LEU A 94 -100.54 -30.97 31.20
C LEU A 94 -99.51 -30.97 30.07
N GLU A 95 -99.93 -30.66 28.85
CA GLU A 95 -99.04 -30.64 27.67
C GLU A 95 -97.88 -29.66 27.86
N TRP A 96 -98.15 -28.48 28.42
CA TRP A 96 -97.13 -27.49 28.76
C TRP A 96 -96.16 -27.99 29.84
N MET A 97 -96.69 -28.59 30.92
CA MET A 97 -95.88 -29.12 32.03
C MET A 97 -94.97 -30.29 31.58
N VAL A 98 -95.50 -31.17 30.73
CA VAL A 98 -94.74 -32.29 30.14
C VAL A 98 -93.66 -31.77 29.20
N GLY A 99 -93.97 -30.81 28.33
CA GLY A 99 -92.99 -30.19 27.44
C GLY A 99 -91.84 -29.54 28.20
N TRP A 100 -92.13 -28.80 29.26
CA TRP A 100 -91.10 -28.21 30.12
C TRP A 100 -90.22 -29.27 30.80
N TRP A 101 -90.82 -30.36 31.29
CA TRP A 101 -90.06 -31.43 31.95
C TRP A 101 -89.16 -32.17 30.95
N LEU A 102 -89.66 -32.48 29.75
CA LEU A 102 -88.88 -33.11 28.69
C LEU A 102 -87.71 -32.23 28.23
N ASP A 103 -87.92 -30.94 28.03
CA ASP A 103 -86.84 -30.01 27.66
C ASP A 103 -85.75 -29.93 28.75
N ARG A 104 -86.15 -29.96 30.03
CA ARG A 104 -85.19 -29.96 31.15
C ARG A 104 -84.31 -31.21 31.16
N HIS A 105 -84.84 -32.35 30.74
CA HIS A 105 -84.15 -33.65 30.77
C HIS A 105 -83.65 -34.13 29.40
N ALA A 106 -83.79 -33.32 28.35
CA ALA A 106 -83.41 -33.66 26.98
C ALA A 106 -81.95 -34.14 26.81
N PRO A 107 -80.92 -33.53 27.45
CA PRO A 107 -79.53 -34.00 27.32
C PRO A 107 -79.33 -35.42 27.88
N LEU A 108 -80.06 -35.78 28.95
CA LEU A 108 -80.01 -37.10 29.57
C LEU A 108 -80.79 -38.14 28.76
N LEU A 109 -81.91 -37.75 28.15
CA LEU A 109 -82.68 -38.62 27.26
C LEU A 109 -81.93 -38.91 25.95
N LEU A 110 -81.19 -37.92 25.42
CA LEU A 110 -80.35 -38.08 24.22
C LEU A 110 -79.15 -39.00 24.45
N SER A 111 -78.48 -38.91 25.61
CA SER A 111 -77.36 -39.81 25.92
C SER A 111 -77.80 -41.26 26.11
N LEU A 112 -79.04 -41.48 26.59
CA LEU A 112 -79.67 -42.80 26.63
C LEU A 112 -79.95 -43.35 25.23
N LEU A 113 -80.49 -42.54 24.31
CA LEU A 113 -80.74 -42.93 22.91
C LEU A 113 -79.45 -43.33 22.18
N ASN A 114 -78.32 -42.71 22.50
CA ASN A 114 -77.03 -43.01 21.88
C ASN A 114 -76.27 -44.19 22.53
N GLY A 115 -76.85 -44.84 23.55
CA GLY A 115 -76.23 -45.98 24.24
C GLY A 115 -75.06 -45.62 25.17
N GLU A 116 -74.80 -44.32 25.38
CA GLU A 116 -73.66 -43.82 26.15
C GLU A 116 -73.91 -43.86 27.67
N ALA A 117 -75.18 -43.82 28.09
CA ALA A 117 -75.58 -43.62 29.48
C ALA A 117 -75.70 -44.87 30.37
N LEU A 118 -75.58 -46.09 29.82
CA LEU A 118 -75.67 -47.34 30.61
C LEU A 118 -74.51 -47.51 31.61
N ARG A 119 -73.41 -46.75 31.48
CA ARG A 119 -72.23 -46.85 32.36
C ARG A 119 -72.21 -45.85 33.52
N SER A 120 -73.14 -44.89 33.59
CA SER A 120 -73.07 -43.78 34.56
C SER A 120 -74.39 -43.55 35.32
N GLY A 121 -74.92 -44.59 35.97
CA GLY A 121 -75.87 -44.46 37.09
C GLY A 121 -77.00 -43.41 36.93
N VAL A 122 -77.57 -43.27 35.73
CA VAL A 122 -78.64 -42.31 35.48
C VAL A 122 -79.87 -42.71 36.28
N ASP A 123 -80.45 -41.74 36.97
CA ASP A 123 -81.55 -41.93 37.92
C ASP A 123 -82.75 -42.58 37.22
N SER A 124 -82.96 -43.89 37.45
CA SER A 124 -84.01 -44.76 36.88
C SER A 124 -85.41 -44.10 36.94
N ALA A 125 -85.61 -43.19 37.89
CA ALA A 125 -86.80 -42.37 38.02
C ALA A 125 -87.11 -41.51 36.77
N VAL A 126 -86.11 -40.88 36.13
CA VAL A 126 -86.31 -40.00 34.96
C VAL A 126 -86.83 -40.81 33.77
N PHE A 127 -86.24 -41.97 33.50
CA PHE A 127 -86.69 -42.83 32.41
C PHE A 127 -88.10 -43.39 32.65
N THR A 128 -88.40 -43.78 33.90
CA THR A 128 -89.72 -44.26 34.31
C THR A 128 -90.80 -43.18 34.17
N VAL A 129 -90.49 -41.92 34.49
CA VAL A 129 -91.42 -40.79 34.32
C VAL A 129 -91.64 -40.46 32.85
N ALA A 130 -90.59 -40.49 32.01
CA ALA A 130 -90.72 -40.26 30.57
C ALA A 130 -91.63 -41.32 29.90
N LEU A 131 -91.43 -42.61 30.21
CA LEU A 131 -92.26 -43.70 29.69
C LEU A 131 -93.73 -43.57 30.14
N ARG A 132 -93.97 -43.22 31.40
CA ARG A 132 -95.32 -43.09 31.97
C ARG A 132 -96.08 -41.86 31.43
N LEU A 133 -95.36 -40.78 31.10
CA LEU A 133 -95.93 -39.58 30.47
C LEU A 133 -96.26 -39.80 28.97
N LEU A 134 -95.50 -40.65 28.28
CA LEU A 134 -95.72 -41.01 26.87
C LEU A 134 -96.85 -42.03 26.66
N GLY A 135 -97.44 -42.57 27.73
CA GLY A 135 -98.68 -43.35 27.67
C GLY A 135 -98.51 -44.84 27.34
N ASP A 136 -97.29 -45.36 27.34
CA ASP A 136 -97.04 -46.80 27.15
C ASP A 136 -96.96 -47.51 28.50
N ASP A 137 -98.00 -48.27 28.85
CA ASP A 137 -98.03 -49.24 29.96
C ASP A 137 -97.18 -50.50 29.63
N ALA A 138 -96.01 -50.34 29.01
CA ALA A 138 -95.09 -51.42 28.69
C ALA A 138 -94.06 -51.61 29.81
N ARG A 139 -94.03 -52.82 30.38
CA ARG A 139 -93.16 -53.19 31.51
C ARG A 139 -91.68 -53.03 31.13
N PRO A 140 -90.85 -52.38 31.98
CA PRO A 140 -89.44 -52.06 31.68
C PRO A 140 -88.47 -53.26 31.71
N ALA A 141 -88.95 -54.50 31.85
CA ALA A 141 -88.10 -55.69 31.98
C ALA A 141 -87.65 -56.29 30.63
N ASP A 142 -88.42 -56.11 29.55
CA ASP A 142 -88.18 -56.87 28.31
C ASP A 142 -87.31 -56.13 27.27
N CYS A 143 -87.12 -54.80 27.38
CA CYS A 143 -86.25 -54.02 26.49
C CYS A 143 -84.75 -54.04 26.88
N LEU A 144 -84.42 -54.42 28.12
CA LEU A 144 -83.04 -54.48 28.60
C LEU A 144 -82.32 -55.80 28.25
N LEU A 145 -83.07 -56.88 27.99
CA LEU A 145 -82.48 -58.18 27.66
C LEU A 145 -82.05 -58.27 26.19
N ALA A 146 -82.76 -57.62 25.27
CA ALA A 146 -82.43 -57.61 23.84
C ALA A 146 -81.26 -56.67 23.47
N THR A 147 -81.01 -55.64 24.27
CA THR A 147 -79.90 -54.70 24.07
C THR A 147 -78.58 -55.21 24.67
N ALA A 148 -78.63 -56.05 25.70
CA ALA A 148 -77.46 -56.66 26.32
C ALA A 148 -76.82 -57.76 25.45
N THR A 149 -77.63 -58.59 24.77
CA THR A 149 -77.11 -59.65 23.88
C THR A 149 -76.49 -59.09 22.59
N GLN A 150 -77.06 -58.03 22.03
CA GLN A 150 -76.52 -57.36 20.83
C GLN A 150 -75.24 -56.55 21.11
N ALA A 151 -75.05 -56.10 22.36
CA ALA A 151 -73.82 -55.43 22.79
C ALA A 151 -72.66 -56.42 23.01
N ASP A 152 -72.94 -57.64 23.49
CA ASP A 152 -71.92 -58.67 23.72
C ASP A 152 -71.40 -59.28 22.41
N GLU A 153 -72.25 -59.45 21.40
CA GLU A 153 -71.85 -59.89 20.06
C GLU A 153 -71.01 -58.82 19.33
N ARG A 154 -71.33 -57.53 19.50
CA ARG A 154 -70.52 -56.43 18.96
C ARG A 154 -69.17 -56.28 19.67
N ALA A 155 -69.11 -56.57 20.97
CA ALA A 155 -67.86 -56.56 21.72
C ALA A 155 -66.91 -57.68 21.26
N LYS A 156 -67.43 -58.89 20.99
CA LYS A 156 -66.62 -60.00 20.45
C LYS A 156 -66.13 -59.73 19.03
N ALA A 157 -66.98 -59.21 18.16
CA ALA A 157 -66.58 -58.85 16.79
C ALA A 157 -65.53 -57.71 16.77
N ALA A 158 -65.62 -56.75 17.69
CA ALA A 158 -64.62 -55.69 17.82
C ALA A 158 -63.28 -56.22 18.37
N GLN A 159 -63.31 -57.19 19.29
CA GLN A 159 -62.12 -57.84 19.82
C GLN A 159 -61.36 -58.63 18.73
N GLU A 160 -62.08 -59.41 17.92
CA GLU A 160 -61.48 -60.17 16.81
C GLU A 160 -60.88 -59.26 15.73
N GLN A 161 -61.51 -58.11 15.44
CA GLN A 161 -60.95 -57.10 14.55
C GLN A 161 -59.69 -56.43 15.14
N GLN A 162 -59.66 -56.24 16.45
CA GLN A 162 -58.50 -55.68 17.13
C GLN A 162 -57.32 -56.65 17.13
N ASP A 163 -57.57 -57.94 17.36
CA ASP A 163 -56.53 -58.98 17.34
C ASP A 163 -55.98 -59.23 15.91
N ALA A 164 -56.84 -59.11 14.89
CA ALA A 164 -56.39 -59.15 13.49
C ALA A 164 -55.49 -57.95 13.17
N ALA A 165 -55.90 -56.74 13.57
CA ALA A 165 -55.15 -55.50 13.32
C ALA A 165 -53.80 -55.47 14.08
N THR A 166 -53.72 -56.02 15.30
CA THR A 166 -52.44 -56.13 16.02
C THR A 166 -51.50 -57.12 15.34
N SER A 167 -52.01 -58.24 14.83
CA SER A 167 -51.18 -59.21 14.10
C SER A 167 -50.62 -58.64 12.78
N GLU A 168 -51.40 -57.82 12.06
CA GLU A 168 -50.92 -57.13 10.86
C GLU A 168 -49.85 -56.09 11.21
N LEU A 169 -50.05 -55.33 12.28
CA LEU A 169 -49.09 -54.32 12.73
C LEU A 169 -47.76 -54.95 13.20
N GLU A 170 -47.82 -56.09 13.89
CA GLU A 170 -46.64 -56.87 14.28
C GLU A 170 -45.89 -57.41 13.06
N ALA A 171 -46.60 -57.88 12.03
CA ALA A 171 -46.01 -58.34 10.78
C ALA A 171 -45.34 -57.18 10.00
N GLU A 172 -45.94 -56.00 9.97
CA GLU A 172 -45.34 -54.80 9.37
C GLU A 172 -44.10 -54.33 10.13
N LEU A 173 -44.15 -54.35 11.46
CA LEU A 173 -43.00 -53.97 12.30
C LEU A 173 -41.83 -54.93 12.12
N ALA A 174 -42.09 -56.25 12.03
CA ALA A 174 -41.07 -57.25 11.73
C ALA A 174 -40.44 -57.05 10.33
N ARG A 175 -41.24 -56.65 9.31
CA ARG A 175 -40.72 -56.31 7.98
C ARG A 175 -39.84 -55.06 8.00
N ALA A 176 -40.29 -54.00 8.68
CA ALA A 176 -39.52 -52.76 8.81
C ALA A 176 -38.20 -52.97 9.57
N GLU A 177 -38.19 -53.82 10.60
CA GLU A 177 -36.96 -54.19 11.32
C GLU A 177 -36.00 -55.01 10.44
N ALA A 178 -36.52 -55.93 9.63
CA ALA A 178 -35.71 -56.70 8.67
C ALA A 178 -35.08 -55.79 7.61
N GLU A 179 -35.85 -54.85 7.04
CA GLU A 179 -35.34 -53.85 6.08
C GLU A 179 -34.27 -52.95 6.73
N ARG A 180 -34.49 -52.52 7.98
CA ARG A 180 -33.49 -51.72 8.72
C ARG A 180 -32.21 -52.50 9.00
N GLN A 181 -32.31 -53.79 9.30
CA GLN A 181 -31.13 -54.67 9.49
C GLN A 181 -30.39 -54.88 8.17
N GLN A 182 -31.11 -55.05 7.06
CA GLN A 182 -30.51 -55.16 5.74
C GLN A 182 -29.79 -53.85 5.34
N ALA A 183 -30.44 -52.69 5.50
CA ALA A 183 -29.83 -51.39 5.24
C ALA A 183 -28.57 -51.14 6.09
N LYS A 184 -28.54 -51.61 7.35
CA LYS A 184 -27.32 -51.53 8.19
C LYS A 184 -26.19 -52.40 7.65
N ARG A 185 -26.50 -53.61 7.15
CA ARG A 185 -25.50 -54.51 6.54
C ARG A 185 -24.95 -53.92 5.24
N ASP A 186 -25.83 -53.38 4.40
CA ASP A 186 -25.45 -52.75 3.14
C ASP A 186 -24.59 -51.50 3.38
N ALA A 187 -24.96 -50.67 4.36
CA ALA A 187 -24.17 -49.50 4.77
C ALA A 187 -22.79 -49.90 5.35
N ALA A 188 -22.72 -50.98 6.14
CA ALA A 188 -21.45 -51.49 6.65
C ALA A 188 -20.56 -52.03 5.52
N GLY A 189 -21.14 -52.70 4.52
CA GLY A 189 -20.43 -53.15 3.32
C GLY A 189 -19.89 -51.99 2.48
N ALA A 190 -20.69 -50.93 2.30
CA ALA A 190 -20.29 -49.70 1.61
C ALA A 190 -19.16 -48.96 2.35
N LEU A 191 -19.20 -48.94 3.69
CA LEU A 191 -18.15 -48.30 4.50
C LEU A 191 -16.81 -49.06 4.40
N LEU A 192 -16.86 -50.40 4.40
CA LEU A 192 -15.69 -51.25 4.24
C LEU A 192 -15.05 -51.14 2.86
N THR A 193 -15.85 -51.05 1.80
CA THR A 193 -15.35 -50.84 0.43
C THR A 193 -14.70 -49.47 0.30
N PHE A 194 -15.35 -48.42 0.80
CA PHE A 194 -14.78 -47.07 0.84
C PHE A 194 -13.45 -47.02 1.61
N GLN A 195 -13.35 -47.66 2.79
CA GLN A 195 -12.11 -47.70 3.56
C GLN A 195 -10.97 -48.39 2.81
N ARG A 196 -11.26 -49.46 2.05
CA ARG A 196 -10.26 -50.17 1.24
C ARG A 196 -9.79 -49.33 0.06
N GLU A 197 -10.70 -48.69 -0.64
CA GLU A 197 -10.36 -47.79 -1.76
C GLU A 197 -9.55 -46.59 -1.26
N PHE A 198 -9.96 -45.98 -0.14
CA PHE A 198 -9.22 -44.88 0.47
C PHE A 198 -7.82 -45.28 0.92
N ALA A 199 -7.67 -46.47 1.53
CA ALA A 199 -6.36 -46.99 1.91
C ALA A 199 -5.46 -47.28 0.68
N ALA A 200 -6.03 -47.81 -0.40
CA ALA A 200 -5.30 -48.05 -1.64
C ALA A 200 -4.84 -46.74 -2.31
N VAL A 201 -5.70 -45.72 -2.34
CA VAL A 201 -5.35 -44.39 -2.86
C VAL A 201 -4.26 -43.74 -2.02
N ASN A 202 -4.36 -43.80 -0.68
CA ASN A 202 -3.32 -43.26 0.20
C ASN A 202 -1.99 -44.01 0.06
N ALA A 203 -2.01 -45.34 -0.06
CA ALA A 203 -0.79 -46.11 -0.29
C ALA A 203 -0.13 -45.75 -1.63
N GLY A 204 -0.92 -45.56 -2.69
CA GLY A 204 -0.42 -45.08 -3.98
C GLY A 204 0.15 -43.64 -3.92
N ALA A 205 -0.52 -42.75 -3.20
CA ALA A 205 -0.05 -41.39 -2.96
C ALA A 205 1.27 -41.36 -2.16
N GLU A 206 1.41 -42.20 -1.14
CA GLU A 206 2.67 -42.31 -0.39
C GLU A 206 3.81 -42.87 -1.25
N GLN A 207 3.55 -43.85 -2.10
CA GLN A 207 4.57 -44.41 -2.99
C GLN A 207 5.04 -43.38 -4.03
N THR A 208 4.11 -42.62 -4.63
CA THR A 208 4.45 -41.54 -5.57
C THR A 208 5.22 -40.42 -4.89
N LEU A 209 4.84 -40.02 -3.67
CA LEU A 209 5.59 -39.04 -2.88
C LEU A 209 7.00 -39.54 -2.50
N LYS A 210 7.16 -40.82 -2.17
CA LYS A 210 8.47 -41.41 -1.89
C LYS A 210 9.35 -41.44 -3.13
N ALA A 211 8.80 -41.82 -4.29
CA ALA A 211 9.51 -41.81 -5.56
C ALA A 211 9.95 -40.37 -5.93
N ALA A 212 9.04 -39.40 -5.86
CA ALA A 212 9.34 -38.00 -6.15
C ALA A 212 10.41 -37.42 -5.20
N ARG A 213 10.40 -37.80 -3.91
CA ARG A 213 11.45 -37.40 -2.95
C ARG A 213 12.81 -37.99 -3.31
N MET A 214 12.87 -39.28 -3.67
CA MET A 214 14.12 -39.90 -4.09
C MET A 214 14.67 -39.27 -5.37
N GLU A 215 13.82 -38.98 -6.35
CA GLU A 215 14.23 -38.28 -7.58
C GLU A 215 14.75 -36.86 -7.27
N ALA A 216 14.06 -36.11 -6.41
CA ALA A 216 14.49 -34.78 -5.98
C ALA A 216 15.83 -34.81 -5.21
N GLU A 217 16.03 -35.81 -4.34
CA GLU A 217 17.29 -36.00 -3.61
C GLU A 217 18.44 -36.38 -4.56
N GLN A 218 18.19 -37.25 -5.54
CA GLN A 218 19.18 -37.59 -6.57
C GLN A 218 19.54 -36.39 -7.43
N ALA A 219 18.55 -35.62 -7.89
CA ALA A 219 18.77 -34.39 -8.65
C ALA A 219 19.56 -33.36 -7.84
N LEU A 220 19.21 -33.17 -6.56
CA LEU A 220 19.94 -32.27 -5.67
C LEU A 220 21.40 -32.73 -5.46
N SER A 221 21.63 -34.04 -5.32
CA SER A 221 22.97 -34.60 -5.18
C SER A 221 23.81 -34.40 -6.46
N ALA A 222 23.20 -34.56 -7.64
CA ALA A 222 23.86 -34.32 -8.92
C ALA A 222 24.24 -32.84 -9.08
N VAL A 223 23.34 -31.91 -8.75
CA VAL A 223 23.62 -30.47 -8.78
C VAL A 223 24.73 -30.09 -7.79
N LYS A 224 24.72 -30.66 -6.58
CA LYS A 224 25.80 -30.44 -5.61
C LYS A 224 27.15 -30.96 -6.11
N ASN A 225 27.17 -32.13 -6.74
CA ASN A 225 28.39 -32.71 -7.28
C ASN A 225 28.94 -31.88 -8.46
N ASP A 226 28.08 -31.44 -9.38
CA ASP A 226 28.47 -30.55 -10.48
C ASP A 226 28.99 -29.20 -9.96
N ALA A 227 28.31 -28.59 -8.97
CA ALA A 227 28.78 -27.37 -8.33
C ALA A 227 30.16 -27.54 -7.66
N ASN A 228 30.38 -28.65 -6.95
CA ASN A 228 31.67 -28.96 -6.34
C ASN A 228 32.78 -29.17 -7.38
N GLN A 229 32.47 -29.85 -8.50
CA GLN A 229 33.43 -30.04 -9.59
C GLN A 229 33.79 -28.71 -10.25
N ARG A 230 32.81 -27.84 -10.50
CA ARG A 230 33.06 -26.49 -11.04
C ARG A 230 33.89 -25.64 -10.08
N MET A 231 33.63 -25.73 -8.78
CA MET A 231 34.40 -25.00 -7.77
C MET A 231 35.85 -25.50 -7.70
N ALA A 232 36.08 -26.80 -7.77
CA ALA A 232 37.42 -27.38 -7.83
C ALA A 232 38.17 -26.94 -9.11
N ALA A 233 37.52 -27.02 -10.27
CA ALA A 233 38.11 -26.56 -11.54
C ALA A 233 38.47 -25.07 -11.51
N ALA A 234 37.60 -24.23 -10.93
CA ALA A 234 37.87 -22.81 -10.77
C ALA A 234 39.02 -22.53 -9.80
N GLN A 235 39.18 -23.32 -8.74
CA GLN A 235 40.31 -23.21 -7.81
C GLN A 235 41.64 -23.58 -8.48
N ASP A 236 41.64 -24.64 -9.30
CA ASP A 236 42.81 -25.01 -10.10
C ASP A 236 43.16 -23.90 -11.10
N GLU A 237 42.17 -23.33 -11.79
CA GLU A 237 42.39 -22.20 -12.71
C GLU A 237 42.98 -20.98 -11.98
N ILE A 238 42.42 -20.60 -10.84
CA ILE A 238 42.96 -19.50 -10.00
C ILE A 238 44.42 -19.78 -9.62
N ARG A 239 44.74 -21.01 -9.24
CA ARG A 239 46.12 -21.39 -8.88
C ARG A 239 47.06 -21.27 -10.08
N THR A 240 46.65 -21.75 -11.25
CA THR A 240 47.47 -21.61 -12.48
C THR A 240 47.68 -20.15 -12.86
N LEU A 241 46.68 -19.29 -12.71
CA LEU A 241 46.80 -17.85 -12.97
C LEU A 241 47.73 -17.18 -11.95
N GLN A 242 47.69 -17.58 -10.68
CA GLN A 242 48.61 -17.09 -9.65
C GLN A 242 50.06 -17.49 -9.96
N ASP A 243 50.30 -18.73 -10.39
CA ASP A 243 51.63 -19.21 -10.78
C ASP A 243 52.14 -18.47 -12.03
N GLN A 244 51.27 -18.24 -13.03
CA GLN A 244 51.61 -17.45 -14.22
C GLN A 244 51.92 -16.00 -13.88
N LEU A 245 51.16 -15.38 -12.99
CA LEU A 245 51.38 -14.01 -12.54
C LEU A 245 52.69 -13.90 -11.75
N GLY A 246 53.00 -14.89 -10.90
CA GLY A 246 54.28 -15.00 -10.20
C GLY A 246 55.46 -15.12 -11.16
N ALA A 247 55.36 -15.98 -12.18
CA ALA A 247 56.40 -16.15 -13.20
C ALA A 247 56.60 -14.87 -14.03
N ALA A 248 55.52 -14.23 -14.47
CA ALA A 248 55.57 -12.98 -15.21
C ALA A 248 56.17 -11.83 -14.37
N HIS A 249 55.84 -11.78 -13.07
CA HIS A 249 56.43 -10.80 -12.15
C HIS A 249 57.94 -11.05 -11.97
N GLY A 250 58.36 -12.31 -11.82
CA GLY A 250 59.78 -12.69 -11.77
C GLY A 250 60.54 -12.24 -13.02
N GLN A 251 60.00 -12.51 -14.21
CA GLN A 251 60.59 -12.06 -15.47
C GLN A 251 60.70 -10.53 -15.57
N LEU A 252 59.68 -9.79 -15.11
CA LEU A 252 59.72 -8.32 -15.09
C LEU A 252 60.79 -7.79 -14.13
N VAL A 253 60.94 -8.42 -12.96
CA VAL A 253 61.99 -8.04 -12.00
C VAL A 253 63.37 -8.30 -12.60
N GLU A 254 63.60 -9.48 -13.18
CA GLU A 254 64.87 -9.81 -13.85
C GLU A 254 65.19 -8.85 -15.00
N GLN A 255 64.21 -8.54 -15.85
CA GLN A 255 64.39 -7.57 -16.94
C GLN A 255 64.71 -6.17 -16.42
N ARG A 256 64.06 -5.75 -15.33
CA ARG A 256 64.30 -4.45 -14.70
C ARG A 256 65.69 -4.38 -14.09
N GLU A 257 66.15 -5.44 -13.44
CA GLU A 257 67.50 -5.54 -12.88
C GLU A 257 68.56 -5.54 -13.98
N ALA A 258 68.36 -6.31 -15.06
CA ALA A 258 69.22 -6.30 -16.23
C ALA A 258 69.27 -4.92 -16.90
N ALA A 259 68.13 -4.24 -17.05
CA ALA A 259 68.08 -2.89 -17.60
C ALA A 259 68.78 -1.86 -16.70
N ASN A 260 68.59 -1.95 -15.39
CA ASN A 260 69.24 -1.05 -14.42
C ASN A 260 70.76 -1.23 -14.40
N THR A 261 71.24 -2.48 -14.43
CA THR A 261 72.69 -2.77 -14.48
C THR A 261 73.29 -2.27 -15.79
N ALA A 262 72.62 -2.48 -16.93
CA ALA A 262 73.04 -1.94 -18.22
C ALA A 262 73.07 -0.40 -18.22
N LEU A 263 72.05 0.25 -17.65
CA LEU A 263 71.98 1.70 -17.53
C LEU A 263 73.11 2.25 -16.65
N GLN A 264 73.41 1.61 -15.52
CA GLN A 264 74.52 2.00 -14.64
C GLN A 264 75.87 1.86 -15.35
N ALA A 265 76.08 0.79 -16.11
CA ALA A 265 77.30 0.60 -16.90
C ALA A 265 77.45 1.68 -17.99
N ALA A 266 76.36 1.98 -18.72
CA ALA A 266 76.35 3.03 -19.73
C ALA A 266 76.61 4.41 -19.12
N LEU A 267 76.02 4.70 -17.95
CA LEU A 267 76.27 5.95 -17.21
C LEU A 267 77.73 6.05 -16.80
N ALA A 268 78.31 4.98 -16.23
CA ALA A 268 79.72 4.94 -15.84
C ALA A 268 80.63 5.24 -17.04
N GLN A 269 80.40 4.58 -18.18
CA GLN A 269 81.17 4.81 -19.41
C GLN A 269 81.01 6.24 -19.95
N ALA A 270 79.79 6.79 -19.91
CA ALA A 270 79.53 8.18 -20.31
C ALA A 270 80.24 9.17 -19.39
N THR A 271 80.27 8.93 -18.09
CA THR A 271 81.00 9.80 -17.14
C THR A 271 82.50 9.73 -17.34
N GLU A 272 83.07 8.54 -17.60
CA GLU A 272 84.49 8.38 -17.85
C GLU A 272 84.91 9.07 -19.15
N THR A 273 84.14 8.91 -20.23
CA THR A 273 84.39 9.61 -21.49
C THR A 273 84.32 11.13 -21.32
N HIS A 274 83.32 11.64 -20.59
CA HIS A 274 83.23 13.07 -20.28
C HIS A 274 84.44 13.57 -19.47
N GLN A 275 84.88 12.83 -18.45
CA GLN A 275 86.05 13.19 -17.66
C GLN A 275 87.32 13.25 -18.52
N ARG A 276 87.50 12.30 -19.44
CA ARG A 276 88.62 12.32 -20.40
C ARG A 276 88.57 13.54 -21.31
N THR A 277 87.40 13.84 -21.90
CA THR A 277 87.23 15.03 -22.75
C THR A 277 87.47 16.32 -21.99
N VAL A 278 87.00 16.42 -20.74
CA VAL A 278 87.25 17.59 -19.88
C VAL A 278 88.75 17.74 -19.61
N ALA A 279 89.46 16.65 -19.29
CA ALA A 279 90.91 16.69 -19.07
C ALA A 279 91.67 17.12 -20.35
N GLU A 280 91.30 16.58 -21.52
CA GLU A 280 91.88 16.97 -22.80
C GLU A 280 91.65 18.46 -23.11
N LEU A 281 90.43 18.97 -22.89
CA LEU A 281 90.11 20.37 -23.10
C LEU A 281 90.87 21.28 -22.12
N GLN A 282 91.00 20.88 -20.85
CA GLN A 282 91.80 21.60 -19.86
C GLN A 282 93.26 21.68 -20.28
N GLN A 283 93.85 20.58 -20.76
CA GLN A 283 95.21 20.57 -21.28
C GLN A 283 95.35 21.49 -22.51
N ARG A 284 94.38 21.48 -23.43
CA ARG A 284 94.40 22.35 -24.61
C ARG A 284 94.29 23.82 -24.24
N ILE A 285 93.43 24.17 -23.28
CA ILE A 285 93.33 25.53 -22.73
C ILE A 285 94.67 25.95 -22.11
N ALA A 286 95.32 25.08 -21.33
CA ALA A 286 96.63 25.37 -20.74
C ALA A 286 97.70 25.65 -21.80
N ARG A 287 97.75 24.85 -22.88
CA ARG A 287 98.68 25.07 -24.01
C ARG A 287 98.42 26.41 -24.70
N VAL A 288 97.15 26.70 -25.04
CA VAL A 288 96.78 27.97 -25.68
C VAL A 288 97.11 29.17 -24.79
N ARG A 289 96.91 29.06 -23.47
CA ARG A 289 97.30 30.11 -22.53
C ARG A 289 98.81 30.35 -22.55
N HIS A 290 99.61 29.30 -22.47
CA HIS A 290 101.07 29.40 -22.54
C HIS A 290 101.56 29.99 -23.88
N GLU A 291 101.00 29.56 -25.01
CA GLU A 291 101.30 30.13 -26.33
C GLU A 291 100.92 31.62 -26.38
N SER A 292 99.73 31.98 -25.88
CA SER A 292 99.28 33.37 -25.84
C SER A 292 100.16 34.25 -24.96
N GLU A 293 100.60 33.75 -23.81
CA GLU A 293 101.54 34.45 -22.92
C GLU A 293 102.91 34.63 -23.60
N GLY A 294 103.40 33.60 -24.27
CA GLY A 294 104.62 33.68 -25.08
C GLY A 294 104.52 34.73 -26.20
N THR A 295 103.39 34.79 -26.93
CA THR A 295 103.17 35.83 -27.94
C THR A 295 103.09 37.23 -27.34
N ARG A 296 102.43 37.39 -26.19
CA ARG A 296 102.37 38.68 -25.47
C ARG A 296 103.75 39.15 -25.02
N GLN A 297 104.58 38.25 -24.51
CA GLN A 297 105.96 38.57 -24.11
C GLN A 297 106.82 38.99 -25.31
N ARG A 298 106.69 38.30 -26.46
CA ARG A 298 107.38 38.70 -27.70
C ARG A 298 106.93 40.07 -28.18
N GLN A 299 105.62 40.32 -28.23
CA GLN A 299 105.07 41.63 -28.59
C GLN A 299 105.53 42.73 -27.62
N ALA A 300 105.61 42.45 -26.32
CA ALA A 300 106.13 43.39 -25.34
C ALA A 300 107.61 43.72 -25.60
N ALA A 301 108.44 42.70 -25.86
CA ALA A 301 109.85 42.89 -26.19
C ALA A 301 110.05 43.65 -27.51
N GLU A 302 109.27 43.35 -28.55
CA GLU A 302 109.26 44.09 -29.82
C GLU A 302 108.85 45.55 -29.61
N LEU A 303 107.83 45.81 -28.79
CA LEU A 303 107.41 47.18 -28.45
C LEU A 303 108.52 47.94 -27.70
N GLU A 304 109.25 47.28 -26.81
CA GLU A 304 110.41 47.90 -26.14
C GLU A 304 111.54 48.19 -27.13
N GLN A 305 111.86 47.27 -28.04
CA GLN A 305 112.85 47.52 -29.10
C GLN A 305 112.44 48.68 -30.02
N LEU A 306 111.16 48.74 -30.41
CA LEU A 306 110.61 49.85 -31.20
C LEU A 306 110.66 51.18 -30.42
N ARG A 307 110.40 51.16 -29.11
CA ARG A 307 110.55 52.34 -28.25
C ARG A 307 112.00 52.79 -28.17
N HIS A 308 112.96 51.87 -28.02
CA HIS A 308 114.38 52.19 -27.98
C HIS A 308 114.88 52.76 -29.31
N THR A 309 114.48 52.17 -30.44
CA THR A 309 114.83 52.67 -31.78
C THR A 309 114.18 54.03 -32.06
N LEU A 310 112.90 54.23 -31.74
CA LEU A 310 112.25 55.55 -31.83
C LEU A 310 112.89 56.59 -30.91
N ALA A 311 113.28 56.23 -29.69
CA ALA A 311 113.99 57.13 -28.77
C ALA A 311 115.38 57.51 -29.30
N ALA A 312 116.10 56.57 -29.91
CA ALA A 312 117.38 56.84 -30.59
C ALA A 312 117.19 57.76 -31.80
N GLN A 313 116.17 57.52 -32.63
CA GLN A 313 115.82 58.37 -33.78
C GLN A 313 115.42 59.80 -33.33
N ARG A 314 114.66 59.93 -32.23
CA ARG A 314 114.28 61.22 -31.65
C ARG A 314 115.46 62.00 -31.08
N ARG A 315 116.51 61.34 -30.59
CA ARG A 315 117.75 62.00 -30.15
C ARG A 315 118.63 62.45 -31.32
N ALA A 316 118.50 61.81 -32.49
CA ALA A 316 119.25 62.15 -33.70
C ALA A 316 118.57 63.21 -34.58
N ALA A 317 117.27 63.49 -34.37
CA ALA A 317 116.52 64.47 -35.15
C ALA A 317 116.41 65.83 -34.40
N PRO A 318 116.63 66.99 -35.07
CA PRO A 318 116.37 68.30 -34.46
C PRO A 318 114.85 68.50 -34.24
N PRO A 319 114.43 69.29 -33.23
CA PRO A 319 113.01 69.44 -32.90
C PRO A 319 112.26 70.10 -34.07
N ALA A 320 111.36 69.35 -34.70
CA ALA A 320 110.44 69.89 -35.69
C ALA A 320 109.48 70.87 -34.99
N ARG A 321 109.45 72.12 -35.50
CA ARG A 321 108.49 73.15 -35.09
C ARG A 321 107.07 72.61 -35.34
N PRO A 322 106.13 72.67 -34.38
CA PRO A 322 104.77 72.20 -34.64
C PRO A 322 104.18 73.01 -35.80
N PRO A 323 103.50 72.35 -36.77
CA PRO A 323 102.84 73.05 -37.86
C PRO A 323 101.77 73.98 -37.29
N ASP A 324 101.72 75.20 -37.82
CA ASP A 324 100.76 76.23 -37.43
C ASP A 324 99.37 75.82 -37.93
N LEU A 325 98.64 75.06 -37.10
CA LEU A 325 97.34 74.46 -37.42
C LEU A 325 96.28 75.52 -37.77
N ASP A 326 96.45 76.75 -37.28
CA ASP A 326 95.50 77.86 -37.49
C ASP A 326 95.43 78.33 -38.96
N ALA A 327 96.50 78.14 -39.75
CA ALA A 327 96.54 78.50 -41.16
C ALA A 327 95.87 77.47 -42.09
N GLN A 328 95.73 76.21 -41.65
CA GLN A 328 95.20 75.13 -42.50
C GLN A 328 93.67 75.03 -42.49
N PHE A 329 93.01 75.56 -41.46
CA PHE A 329 91.55 75.45 -41.30
C PHE A 329 90.80 76.79 -41.46
N THR A 330 91.48 77.81 -41.98
CA THR A 330 90.89 79.14 -42.22
C THR A 330 89.76 79.03 -43.27
N GLY A 331 88.51 79.18 -42.83
CA GLY A 331 87.31 79.08 -43.67
C GLY A 331 86.52 77.77 -43.57
N ALA A 332 86.91 76.82 -42.71
CA ALA A 332 86.13 75.61 -42.42
C ALA A 332 85.12 75.83 -41.29
N LEU A 333 83.92 75.26 -41.44
CA LEU A 333 82.94 75.16 -40.36
C LEU A 333 83.38 74.07 -39.39
N VAL A 334 83.84 74.47 -38.22
CA VAL A 334 84.21 73.56 -37.14
C VAL A 334 82.97 73.24 -36.33
N ILE A 335 82.62 71.96 -36.25
CA ILE A 335 81.55 71.41 -35.43
C ILE A 335 82.19 70.68 -34.26
N ASN A 336 81.91 71.13 -33.03
CA ASN A 336 82.30 70.43 -31.82
C ASN A 336 81.19 69.46 -31.40
N TYR A 337 81.37 68.17 -31.68
CA TYR A 337 80.37 67.15 -31.42
C TYR A 337 80.02 67.02 -29.93
N ALA A 338 81.01 67.15 -29.05
CA ALA A 338 80.80 67.05 -27.61
C ALA A 338 79.94 68.20 -27.04
N ALA A 339 79.88 69.34 -27.74
CA ALA A 339 79.09 70.50 -27.33
C ALA A 339 77.60 70.42 -27.71
N LEU A 340 77.18 69.40 -28.48
CA LEU A 340 75.80 69.25 -28.96
C LEU A 340 74.81 68.75 -27.90
N GLY A 341 75.30 68.23 -26.77
CA GLY A 341 74.45 67.70 -25.71
C GLY A 341 75.20 66.78 -24.75
N ASN A 342 74.60 66.52 -23.58
CA ASN A 342 75.20 65.67 -22.55
C ASN A 342 74.89 64.18 -22.76
N ASP A 343 73.79 63.85 -23.44
CA ASP A 343 73.36 62.48 -23.72
C ASP A 343 73.79 61.99 -25.12
N PRO A 344 74.25 60.73 -25.29
CA PRO A 344 74.65 60.17 -26.60
C PRO A 344 73.55 60.22 -27.67
N ALA A 345 72.29 59.90 -27.31
CA ALA A 345 71.20 59.87 -28.29
C ALA A 345 70.79 61.29 -28.71
N GLU A 346 70.79 62.22 -27.76
CA GLU A 346 70.56 63.64 -28.02
C GLU A 346 71.65 64.23 -28.93
N ARG A 347 72.94 63.99 -28.63
CA ARG A 347 74.06 64.46 -29.47
C ARG A 347 73.96 64.00 -30.91
N LEU A 348 73.63 62.73 -31.14
CA LEU A 348 73.45 62.17 -32.49
C LEU A 348 72.26 62.83 -33.20
N ALA A 349 71.11 62.91 -32.53
CA ALA A 349 69.91 63.53 -33.10
C ALA A 349 70.12 65.03 -33.42
N ASP A 350 70.84 65.74 -32.55
CA ASP A 350 71.14 67.15 -32.70
C ASP A 350 72.19 67.40 -33.78
N LEU A 351 73.19 66.53 -33.95
CA LEU A 351 74.12 66.59 -35.07
C LEU A 351 73.38 66.52 -36.41
N PHE A 352 72.46 65.56 -36.58
CA PHE A 352 71.69 65.42 -37.82
C PHE A 352 70.69 66.57 -38.02
N SER A 353 70.06 67.04 -36.96
CA SER A 353 69.10 68.15 -37.03
C SER A 353 69.82 69.46 -37.36
N MET A 354 70.98 69.69 -36.77
CA MET A 354 71.86 70.81 -37.05
C MET A 354 72.38 70.77 -38.50
N TYR A 355 72.80 69.60 -39.00
CA TYR A 355 73.18 69.44 -40.41
C TYR A 355 72.03 69.77 -41.35
N ARG A 356 70.79 69.35 -41.03
CA ARG A 356 69.59 69.68 -41.83
C ARG A 356 69.26 71.17 -41.79
N ALA A 357 69.35 71.82 -40.62
CA ALA A 357 69.14 73.26 -40.48
C ALA A 357 70.17 74.03 -41.33
N TYR A 358 71.43 73.64 -41.23
CA TYR A 358 72.53 74.18 -42.03
C TYR A 358 72.30 74.00 -43.54
N ALA A 359 71.95 72.80 -43.99
CA ALA A 359 71.70 72.50 -45.40
C ALA A 359 70.49 73.27 -45.98
N ARG A 360 69.52 73.65 -45.14
CA ARG A 360 68.36 74.47 -45.51
C ARG A 360 68.62 75.97 -45.47
N GLY A 361 69.82 76.39 -45.05
CA GLY A 361 70.17 77.81 -44.92
C GLY A 361 69.60 78.49 -43.67
N ASN A 362 69.03 77.74 -42.72
CA ASN A 362 68.52 78.27 -41.46
C ASN A 362 69.67 78.45 -40.47
N LEU A 363 70.35 79.58 -40.54
CA LEU A 363 71.55 79.88 -39.75
C LEU A 363 71.24 80.32 -38.30
N ASP A 364 69.98 80.63 -37.99
CA ASP A 364 69.52 81.07 -36.66
C ASP A 364 69.22 79.91 -35.69
N ASP A 365 69.57 78.67 -36.04
CA ASP A 365 69.36 77.52 -35.15
C ASP A 365 70.27 77.63 -33.90
N PRO A 366 69.71 77.59 -32.67
CA PRO A 366 70.49 77.70 -31.44
C PRO A 366 71.53 76.59 -31.27
N ARG A 367 71.40 75.46 -31.99
CA ARG A 367 72.38 74.36 -31.99
C ARG A 367 73.61 74.72 -32.82
N LEU A 368 73.41 75.38 -33.97
CA LEU A 368 74.52 75.88 -34.81
C LEU A 368 75.33 76.93 -34.06
N ALA A 369 74.68 77.86 -33.36
CA ALA A 369 75.37 78.90 -32.60
C ALA A 369 76.19 78.33 -31.43
N ARG A 370 75.73 77.27 -30.78
CA ARG A 370 76.40 76.66 -29.61
C ARG A 370 77.55 75.74 -29.96
N ALA A 371 77.39 74.92 -31.00
CA ALA A 371 78.32 73.83 -31.30
C ALA A 371 79.27 74.13 -32.48
N THR A 372 79.17 75.30 -33.11
CA THR A 372 80.00 75.62 -34.28
C THR A 372 80.64 76.99 -34.23
N ASN A 373 81.70 77.19 -35.03
CA ASN A 373 82.36 78.50 -35.19
C ASN A 373 81.66 79.43 -36.21
N LEU A 374 80.39 79.17 -36.56
CA LEU A 374 79.64 79.86 -37.60
C LEU A 374 79.65 81.38 -37.45
N ALA A 375 79.48 81.89 -36.22
CA ALA A 375 79.46 83.33 -35.94
C ALA A 375 80.80 84.04 -36.22
N ARG A 376 81.92 83.29 -36.27
CA ARG A 376 83.28 83.81 -36.52
C ARG A 376 83.74 83.66 -37.96
N LEU A 377 82.97 82.96 -38.79
CA LEU A 377 83.31 82.73 -40.20
C LEU A 377 82.77 83.86 -41.08
N THR A 378 83.66 84.72 -41.55
CA THR A 378 83.36 85.76 -42.54
C THR A 378 83.78 85.28 -43.93
N GLY A 379 82.81 84.91 -44.79
CA GLY A 379 83.04 84.51 -46.18
C GLY A 379 82.54 83.11 -46.56
N ALA A 380 82.85 82.68 -47.79
CA ALA A 380 82.42 81.39 -48.34
C ALA A 380 83.10 80.22 -47.61
N ARG A 381 82.29 79.28 -47.11
CA ARG A 381 82.73 78.14 -46.30
C ARG A 381 83.39 77.10 -47.20
N ARG A 382 84.65 76.75 -46.92
CA ARG A 382 85.46 75.84 -47.75
C ARG A 382 85.32 74.36 -47.37
N GLY A 383 84.70 74.04 -46.23
CA GLY A 383 84.49 72.67 -45.78
C GLY A 383 83.90 72.59 -44.37
N VAL A 384 83.68 71.37 -43.88
CA VAL A 384 83.19 71.08 -42.52
C VAL A 384 84.23 70.21 -41.81
N LEU A 385 84.62 70.61 -40.60
CA LEU A 385 85.51 69.85 -39.72
C LEU A 385 84.74 69.40 -38.48
N LEU A 386 84.66 68.10 -38.24
CA LEU A 386 84.06 67.56 -37.02
C LEU A 386 85.15 67.27 -36.00
N VAL A 387 85.04 67.89 -34.82
CA VAL A 387 85.93 67.65 -33.68
C VAL A 387 85.21 66.74 -32.68
N GLY A 388 85.89 65.69 -32.22
CA GLY A 388 85.32 64.65 -31.35
C GLY A 388 84.76 63.44 -32.11
N ALA A 389 85.36 63.08 -33.24
CA ALA A 389 84.92 61.96 -34.08
C ALA A 389 85.01 60.60 -33.35
N GLU A 390 86.01 60.45 -32.48
CA GLU A 390 86.15 59.30 -31.59
C GLU A 390 84.91 59.10 -30.71
N ARG A 391 84.38 60.20 -30.14
CA ARG A 391 83.18 60.15 -29.30
C ARG A 391 81.91 59.93 -30.11
N LEU A 392 81.86 60.41 -31.35
CA LEU A 392 80.79 60.07 -32.29
C LEU A 392 80.76 58.56 -32.58
N LEU A 393 81.93 57.94 -32.79
CA LEU A 393 82.04 56.50 -33.04
C LEU A 393 81.66 55.67 -31.80
N GLU A 394 82.09 56.09 -30.61
CA GLU A 394 81.69 55.46 -29.34
C GLU A 394 80.18 55.57 -29.10
N ASP A 395 79.61 56.77 -29.23
CA ASP A 395 78.16 56.99 -29.09
C ASP A 395 77.38 56.14 -30.10
N GLY A 396 77.84 56.06 -31.35
CA GLY A 396 77.24 55.25 -32.41
C GLY A 396 77.30 53.74 -32.15
N ALA A 397 78.43 53.22 -31.66
CA ALA A 397 78.59 51.81 -31.32
C ALA A 397 77.67 51.42 -30.14
N ASN A 398 77.58 52.29 -29.12
CA ASN A 398 76.81 52.02 -27.92
C ASN A 398 75.29 52.16 -28.15
N THR A 399 74.84 53.14 -28.95
CA THR A 399 73.41 53.27 -29.29
C THR A 399 72.90 52.18 -30.24
N ALA A 400 73.74 51.62 -31.11
CA ALA A 400 73.40 50.47 -31.95
C ALA A 400 73.21 49.19 -31.12
N ALA A 401 74.06 48.94 -30.13
CA ALA A 401 73.91 47.83 -29.20
C ALA A 401 72.60 47.93 -28.39
N ASP A 402 72.28 49.13 -27.91
CA ASP A 402 71.06 49.38 -27.12
C ASP A 402 69.79 49.19 -27.97
N ARG A 403 69.82 49.62 -29.24
CA ARG A 403 68.72 49.42 -30.19
C ARG A 403 68.58 47.95 -30.59
N TYR A 404 69.69 47.23 -30.80
CA TYR A 404 69.69 45.80 -31.10
C TYR A 404 69.14 44.97 -29.92
N LEU A 405 69.55 45.29 -28.69
CA LEU A 405 69.07 44.61 -27.48
C LEU A 405 67.57 44.85 -27.26
N ARG A 406 67.05 46.06 -27.51
CA ARG A 406 65.60 46.33 -27.45
C ARG A 406 64.81 45.60 -28.54
N LEU A 407 65.34 45.50 -29.76
CA LEU A 407 64.68 44.74 -30.83
C LEU A 407 64.65 43.24 -30.51
N ARG A 408 65.74 42.73 -29.94
CA ARG A 408 65.86 41.31 -29.58
C ARG A 408 64.99 40.95 -28.39
N SER A 409 64.88 41.82 -27.38
CA SER A 409 63.98 41.59 -26.24
C SER A 409 62.51 41.59 -26.68
N GLN A 410 62.12 42.49 -27.58
CA GLN A 410 60.76 42.50 -28.17
C GLN A 410 60.47 41.24 -29.00
N GLN A 411 61.44 40.74 -29.76
CA GLN A 411 61.30 39.45 -30.48
C GLN A 411 61.13 38.27 -29.52
N GLN A 412 61.94 38.20 -28.46
CA GLN A 412 61.83 37.14 -27.45
C GLN A 412 60.50 37.18 -26.70
N GLU A 413 60.01 38.37 -26.37
CA GLU A 413 58.71 38.55 -25.72
C GLU A 413 57.55 38.09 -26.64
N THR A 414 57.65 38.37 -27.94
CA THR A 414 56.66 37.93 -28.93
C THR A 414 56.63 36.41 -29.08
N GLN A 415 57.80 35.75 -29.09
CA GLN A 415 57.91 34.29 -29.12
C GLN A 415 57.35 33.63 -27.87
N LEU A 416 57.61 34.21 -26.69
CA LEU A 416 57.04 33.74 -25.42
C LEU A 416 55.51 33.86 -25.41
N ARG A 417 54.95 34.97 -25.88
CA ARG A 417 53.48 35.14 -26.00
C ARG A 417 52.85 34.10 -26.93
N GLN A 418 53.51 33.75 -28.04
CA GLN A 418 53.05 32.70 -28.95
C GLN A 418 53.10 31.30 -28.32
N LEU A 419 54.14 30.99 -27.55
CA LEU A 419 54.24 29.73 -26.82
C LEU A 419 53.16 29.62 -25.74
N VAL A 420 52.93 30.69 -24.97
CA VAL A 420 51.87 30.75 -23.95
C VAL A 420 50.49 30.57 -24.58
N ALA A 421 50.24 31.20 -25.72
CA ALA A 421 48.98 31.03 -26.47
C ALA A 421 48.79 29.58 -26.97
N ARG A 422 49.85 28.92 -27.46
CA ARG A 422 49.79 27.51 -27.87
C ARG A 422 49.50 26.58 -26.70
N VAL A 423 50.18 26.76 -25.58
CA VAL A 423 49.93 25.96 -24.36
C VAL A 423 48.52 26.17 -23.85
N HIS A 424 48.01 27.41 -23.85
CA HIS A 424 46.62 27.70 -23.50
C HIS A 424 45.61 27.07 -24.47
N SER A 425 45.89 27.07 -25.78
CA SER A 425 45.02 26.44 -26.78
C SER A 425 44.95 24.91 -26.65
N GLN A 426 46.06 24.26 -26.25
CA GLN A 426 46.10 22.82 -26.00
C GLN A 426 45.36 22.42 -24.72
N LEU A 427 45.42 23.27 -23.68
CA LEU A 427 44.70 23.04 -22.42
C LEU A 427 43.19 23.25 -22.54
N LEU A 428 42.74 24.06 -23.51
CA LEU A 428 41.31 24.34 -23.76
C LEU A 428 40.64 23.40 -24.78
N GLY A 429 41.29 22.27 -25.14
CA GLY A 429 40.65 21.21 -25.92
C GLY A 429 40.41 21.54 -27.39
N GLY A 430 41.28 22.32 -28.03
CA GLY A 430 41.25 22.53 -29.48
C GLY A 430 41.69 21.28 -30.24
N ASN A 431 40.76 20.36 -30.50
CA ASN A 431 40.86 19.44 -31.63
C ASN A 431 40.62 20.23 -32.92
N ALA A 432 41.68 20.36 -33.73
CA ALA A 432 41.58 20.61 -35.17
C ALA A 432 42.15 19.39 -35.88
#